data_AF-A0A3D5B9V4-F1
#
_entry.id   AF-A0A3D5B9V4-F1
#
_cell.length_a   1.000
_cell.length_b   1.000
_cell.length_c   1.000
_cell.angle_alpha   90.00
_cell.angle_beta   90.00
_cell.angle_gamma   90.00
#
_symmetry.space_group_name_H-M   'P 1'
#
loop_
_entity.id
_entity.type
_entity.pdbx_description
1 polymer ?
#
loop_
_entity_poly.entity_id
_entity_poly.type
_entity_poly.pdbx_seq_one_letter_code
_entity_poly.pdbx_strand_id
1 'polypeptide(L)'
;MKSRVNFSKYHFFFCFLYVIFKAKFGIKKMKKYILTLLFLLFSFSAKSEIPDFSKYFEVDLDAPLPDLEKLKEEYIAQSQIYEPRYVVSWDMGPTFDRIWREVITAYGTSEKRIRSAGEEDLTDMIASLPKEFYPYIGPLLHSVPGIPEKILNMPGIKETKNKFPERIAPQLQGIEDLEFLSPYLYILLMPEMWPNNNKPIETPKKRRAKIPQTPYNPDFYANVFNSVPKGGFGGANTRGERPLEDKLRTLKVTKTSPLTTADIVAFTNTLDGVFAFATFDNKFKVVQASFLLDYYEAKNGTALDMNSLKDIVNPCQRLALKIKWAGLETEFSKNIAKEGFNLKDWALTCDKTIKAYRTILVSDGKLASLRLYRKGVYNAYMQSLAPKWRDRQFATMQGVLKMYETNRNDVIEALKNEHIIQEKLKPFGPLMLTSPLSY
;
A
#
# COMPACT_ATOMS: atom_id res chain seq x y z
N MET A 1 33.21 8.72 -2.55
CA MET A 1 33.41 9.38 -3.87
C MET A 1 32.72 10.73 -3.85
N LYS A 2 33.49 11.83 -3.78
CA LYS A 2 32.96 13.21 -3.79
C LYS A 2 32.53 13.58 -5.20
N SER A 3 31.25 13.86 -5.43
CA SER A 3 30.75 14.35 -6.72
C SER A 3 31.20 15.80 -6.93
N ARG A 4 32.12 16.01 -7.88
CA ARG A 4 32.47 17.35 -8.38
C ARG A 4 31.23 17.95 -9.05
N VAL A 5 30.67 18.99 -8.43
CA VAL A 5 29.65 19.84 -9.04
C VAL A 5 30.31 20.63 -10.17
N ASN A 6 29.76 20.54 -11.38
CA ASN A 6 30.23 21.25 -12.56
C ASN A 6 30.04 22.78 -12.40
N PHE A 7 31.04 23.44 -11.80
CA PHE A 7 31.11 24.90 -11.61
C PHE A 7 31.22 25.70 -12.92
N SER A 8 31.54 25.05 -14.04
CA SER A 8 31.83 25.72 -15.33
C SER A 8 30.61 26.39 -15.98
N LYS A 9 29.42 25.78 -15.91
CA LYS A 9 28.21 26.34 -16.56
C LYS A 9 27.62 27.55 -15.82
N TYR A 10 27.76 27.60 -14.49
CA TYR A 10 27.26 28.72 -13.69
C TYR A 10 28.17 29.95 -13.79
N HIS A 11 29.47 29.75 -14.01
CA HIS A 11 30.42 30.85 -14.12
C HIS A 11 30.24 31.68 -15.40
N PHE A 12 29.89 31.02 -16.51
CA PHE A 12 29.60 31.67 -17.79
C PHE A 12 28.30 32.48 -17.74
N PHE A 13 27.26 31.93 -17.10
CA PHE A 13 25.97 32.61 -16.95
C PHE A 13 26.08 33.86 -16.05
N PHE A 14 26.87 33.76 -14.97
CA PHE A 14 27.14 34.91 -14.10
C PHE A 14 27.97 36.00 -14.78
N CYS A 15 28.99 35.64 -15.59
CA CYS A 15 29.77 36.63 -16.33
C CYS A 15 28.93 37.37 -17.38
N PHE A 16 28.05 36.66 -18.09
CA PHE A 16 27.22 37.26 -19.13
C PHE A 16 26.17 38.24 -18.54
N LEU A 17 25.53 37.86 -17.43
CA LEU A 17 24.63 38.75 -16.69
C LEU A 17 25.37 39.95 -16.07
N TYR A 18 26.59 39.74 -15.57
CA TYR A 18 27.40 40.81 -14.99
C TYR A 18 27.77 41.89 -16.01
N VAL A 19 28.13 41.49 -17.24
CA VAL A 19 28.45 42.43 -18.33
C VAL A 19 27.21 43.22 -18.77
N ILE A 20 26.06 42.55 -18.91
CA ILE A 20 24.80 43.19 -19.33
C ILE A 20 24.27 44.15 -18.26
N PHE A 21 24.33 43.79 -16.97
CA PHE A 21 23.86 44.67 -15.90
C PHE A 21 24.80 45.84 -15.63
N LYS A 22 26.12 45.67 -15.80
CA LYS A 22 27.10 46.75 -15.66
C LYS A 22 26.93 47.84 -16.74
N ALA A 23 26.47 47.46 -17.93
CA ALA A 23 26.19 48.40 -19.01
C ALA A 23 24.93 49.25 -18.78
N LYS A 24 23.95 48.78 -17.98
CA LYS A 24 22.64 49.45 -17.79
C LYS A 24 22.44 50.12 -16.44
N PHE A 25 23.10 49.66 -15.38
CA PHE A 25 22.91 50.21 -14.03
C PHE A 25 24.24 50.31 -13.28
N GLY A 26 24.59 51.53 -12.83
CA GLY A 26 25.84 51.82 -12.14
C GLY A 26 26.13 50.89 -10.94
N ILE A 27 27.43 50.70 -10.68
CA ILE A 27 28.03 49.67 -9.82
C ILE A 27 27.39 49.56 -8.42
N LYS A 28 26.91 50.68 -7.84
CA LYS A 28 26.23 50.68 -6.52
C LYS A 28 24.84 50.03 -6.52
N LYS A 29 24.04 50.17 -7.59
CA LYS A 29 22.72 49.51 -7.69
C LYS A 29 22.88 48.00 -7.95
N MET A 30 23.92 47.60 -8.68
CA MET A 30 24.19 46.19 -8.98
C MET A 30 24.49 45.34 -7.73
N LYS A 31 25.28 45.85 -6.78
CA LYS A 31 25.57 45.13 -5.52
C LYS A 31 24.29 44.83 -4.73
N LYS A 32 23.32 45.76 -4.70
CA LYS A 32 22.07 45.61 -3.96
C LYS A 32 21.14 44.57 -4.60
N TYR A 33 21.08 44.53 -5.94
CA TYR A 33 20.31 43.53 -6.69
C TYR A 33 20.95 42.13 -6.66
N ILE A 34 22.28 42.03 -6.73
CA ILE A 34 22.97 40.74 -6.61
C ILE A 34 22.81 40.18 -5.19
N LEU A 35 22.90 41.02 -4.15
CA LEU A 35 22.71 40.58 -2.76
C LEU A 35 21.28 40.10 -2.49
N THR A 36 20.27 40.76 -3.05
CA THR A 36 18.85 40.35 -2.93
C THR A 36 18.54 39.10 -3.73
N LEU A 37 19.13 38.92 -4.92
CA LEU A 37 19.00 37.70 -5.71
C LEU A 37 19.71 36.51 -5.02
N LEU A 38 20.84 36.75 -4.36
CA LEU A 38 21.53 35.73 -3.55
C LEU A 38 20.71 35.34 -2.31
N PHE A 39 20.06 36.30 -1.66
CA PHE A 39 19.18 36.04 -0.50
C PHE A 39 17.93 35.25 -0.91
N LEU A 40 17.34 35.55 -2.07
CA LEU A 40 16.22 34.79 -2.65
C LEU A 40 16.62 33.37 -3.07
N LEU A 41 17.85 33.16 -3.53
CA LEU A 41 18.37 31.83 -3.88
C LEU A 41 18.74 30.99 -2.65
N PHE A 42 19.09 31.61 -1.51
CA PHE A 42 19.37 30.91 -0.26
C PHE A 42 18.10 30.54 0.53
N SER A 43 16.98 31.24 0.33
CA SER A 43 15.72 30.94 1.03
C SER A 43 14.95 29.72 0.48
N PHE A 44 15.43 29.07 -0.60
CA PHE A 44 14.73 27.96 -1.27
C PHE A 44 15.39 26.59 -1.13
N SER A 45 16.21 26.37 -0.11
CA SER A 45 16.73 25.03 0.21
C SER A 45 16.49 24.63 1.65
N ALA A 46 15.25 24.81 2.12
CA ALA A 46 14.69 23.80 3.00
C ALA A 46 14.35 22.59 2.13
N LYS A 47 15.31 21.68 1.92
CA LYS A 47 14.96 20.31 1.53
C LYS A 47 14.06 19.82 2.66
N SER A 48 12.74 19.79 2.41
CA SER A 48 11.83 18.98 3.21
C SER A 48 12.46 17.59 3.28
N GLU A 49 12.93 17.24 4.47
CA GLU A 49 13.43 15.90 4.73
C GLU A 49 12.27 14.95 4.44
N ILE A 50 12.52 13.95 3.60
CA ILE A 50 11.51 12.95 3.26
C ILE A 50 11.26 12.18 4.55
N PRO A 51 10.01 12.10 5.04
CA PRO A 51 9.73 11.39 6.29
C PRO A 51 10.16 9.93 6.17
N ASP A 52 11.03 9.49 7.11
CA ASP A 52 11.52 8.12 7.18
C ASP A 52 10.62 7.26 8.08
N PHE A 53 9.89 6.35 7.44
CA PHE A 53 9.03 5.35 8.07
C PHE A 53 9.70 3.98 8.24
N SER A 54 10.98 3.81 7.91
CA SER A 54 11.67 2.51 7.97
C SER A 54 11.59 1.87 9.36
N LYS A 55 11.77 2.69 10.39
CA LYS A 55 11.71 2.32 11.81
C LYS A 55 10.41 1.63 12.22
N TYR A 56 9.28 1.99 11.60
CA TYR A 56 7.97 1.43 11.98
C TYR A 56 7.79 -0.02 11.50
N PHE A 57 8.60 -0.47 10.56
CA PHE A 57 8.58 -1.84 10.06
C PHE A 57 9.50 -2.77 10.84
N GLU A 58 10.31 -2.25 11.76
CA GLU A 58 11.15 -3.07 12.62
C GLU A 58 10.31 -3.74 13.71
N VAL A 59 10.42 -5.06 13.81
CA VAL A 59 9.72 -5.85 14.84
C VAL A 59 10.74 -6.31 15.86
N ASP A 60 10.50 -5.99 17.12
CA ASP A 60 11.25 -6.53 18.25
C ASP A 60 10.43 -7.63 18.93
N LEU A 61 10.91 -8.87 18.82
CA LEU A 61 10.27 -10.04 19.43
C LEU A 61 10.68 -10.24 20.90
N ASP A 62 11.74 -9.58 21.36
CA ASP A 62 12.25 -9.73 22.73
C ASP A 62 11.72 -8.62 23.66
N ALA A 63 10.96 -7.67 23.12
CA ALA A 63 10.32 -6.62 23.91
C ALA A 63 9.37 -7.23 24.97
N PRO A 64 9.38 -6.70 26.21
CA PRO A 64 8.50 -7.19 27.26
C PRO A 64 7.03 -6.96 26.87
N LEU A 65 6.19 -7.97 27.10
CA LEU A 65 4.76 -7.84 26.87
C LEU A 65 4.16 -6.85 27.88
N PRO A 66 3.30 -5.92 27.43
CA PRO A 66 2.55 -5.07 28.35
C PRO A 66 1.53 -5.91 29.14
N ASP A 67 0.97 -5.34 30.20
CA ASP A 67 -0.14 -5.95 30.92
C ASP A 67 -1.38 -6.07 30.01
N LEU A 68 -1.61 -7.27 29.51
CA LEU A 68 -2.61 -7.56 28.48
C LEU A 68 -4.05 -7.43 29.02
N GLU A 69 -4.28 -7.75 30.30
CA GLU A 69 -5.61 -7.66 30.91
C GLU A 69 -6.02 -6.20 31.03
N LYS A 70 -5.14 -5.38 31.61
CA LYS A 70 -5.35 -3.93 31.69
C LYS A 70 -5.52 -3.29 30.32
N LEU A 71 -4.71 -3.69 29.34
CA LEU A 71 -4.81 -3.15 27.98
C LEU A 71 -6.11 -3.56 27.29
N LYS A 72 -6.63 -4.76 27.57
CA LYS A 72 -7.93 -5.21 27.09
C LYS A 72 -9.06 -4.41 27.72
N GLU A 73 -9.00 -4.12 29.02
CA GLU A 73 -9.98 -3.26 29.71
C GLU A 73 -9.96 -1.84 29.12
N GLU A 74 -8.78 -1.25 28.92
CA GLU A 74 -8.62 0.06 28.27
C GLU A 74 -9.17 0.05 26.84
N TYR A 75 -8.87 -0.98 26.05
CA TYR A 75 -9.39 -1.14 24.70
C TYR A 75 -10.92 -1.25 24.69
N ILE A 76 -11.50 -2.03 25.59
CA ILE A 76 -12.96 -2.15 25.75
C ILE A 76 -13.55 -0.77 26.11
N ALA A 77 -13.02 -0.09 27.13
CA ALA A 77 -13.48 1.22 27.56
C ALA A 77 -13.37 2.30 26.47
N GLN A 78 -12.31 2.26 25.64
CA GLN A 78 -12.18 3.17 24.51
C GLN A 78 -13.05 2.77 23.31
N SER A 79 -13.32 1.47 23.11
CA SER A 79 -14.22 0.99 22.06
C SER A 79 -15.70 1.23 22.39
N GLN A 80 -16.04 1.48 23.66
CA GLN A 80 -17.35 1.90 24.16
C GLN A 80 -17.77 3.33 23.73
N ILE A 81 -17.25 3.86 22.61
CA ILE A 81 -17.82 5.07 21.97
C ILE A 81 -19.30 4.81 21.60
N TYR A 82 -19.69 3.55 21.44
CA TYR A 82 -21.08 3.11 21.42
C TYR A 82 -21.30 2.07 22.53
N GLU A 83 -21.58 2.52 23.75
CA GLU A 83 -22.40 1.69 24.64
C GLU A 83 -23.78 1.58 24.00
N PRO A 84 -24.26 0.37 23.64
CA PRO A 84 -25.68 0.19 23.40
C PRO A 84 -26.39 0.27 24.76
N ARG A 85 -26.47 1.47 25.35
CA ARG A 85 -27.31 1.72 26.55
C ARG A 85 -28.79 1.46 26.27
N TYR A 86 -29.12 1.42 24.98
CA TYR A 86 -30.41 1.05 24.46
C TYR A 86 -30.28 -0.31 23.80
N VAL A 87 -30.99 -1.29 24.35
CA VAL A 87 -31.06 -2.66 23.81
C VAL A 87 -31.67 -2.65 22.39
N VAL A 88 -32.49 -1.63 22.09
CA VAL A 88 -33.20 -1.37 20.82
C VAL A 88 -33.43 0.13 20.63
N SER A 89 -33.60 0.60 19.38
CA SER A 89 -33.75 2.03 19.03
C SER A 89 -34.95 2.75 19.66
N TRP A 90 -35.89 2.04 20.28
CA TRP A 90 -37.10 2.57 20.91
C TRP A 90 -37.18 2.36 22.43
N ASP A 91 -36.26 1.61 23.03
CA ASP A 91 -36.18 1.45 24.48
C ASP A 91 -35.14 2.41 25.04
N MET A 92 -35.49 3.70 25.02
CA MET A 92 -34.74 4.75 25.68
C MET A 92 -35.18 4.77 27.15
N GLY A 93 -34.45 4.09 28.03
CA GLY A 93 -34.75 4.06 29.46
C GLY A 93 -34.90 5.46 30.10
N PRO A 94 -35.29 5.56 31.38
CA PRO A 94 -35.78 6.80 32.02
C PRO A 94 -34.71 7.88 32.29
N THR A 95 -33.50 7.74 31.77
CA THR A 95 -32.37 8.65 32.04
C THR A 95 -31.98 9.42 30.77
N PHE A 96 -32.47 10.67 30.68
CA PHE A 96 -31.99 11.64 29.69
C PHE A 96 -30.73 12.31 30.23
N ASP A 97 -29.58 11.79 29.81
CA ASP A 97 -28.27 12.14 30.34
C ASP A 97 -27.81 13.55 29.98
N ARG A 98 -26.80 14.04 30.72
CA ARG A 98 -26.14 15.35 30.48
C ARG A 98 -25.60 15.47 29.05
N ILE A 99 -25.04 14.41 28.48
CA ILE A 99 -24.52 14.40 27.10
C ILE A 99 -25.66 14.55 26.10
N TRP A 100 -26.79 13.84 26.29
CA TRP A 100 -27.97 14.02 25.44
C TRP A 100 -28.51 15.45 25.55
N ARG A 101 -28.51 16.02 26.75
CA ARG A 101 -28.91 17.41 27.01
C ARG A 101 -27.96 18.42 26.37
N GLU A 102 -26.65 18.22 26.46
CA GLU A 102 -25.61 19.04 25.81
C GLU A 102 -25.71 18.95 24.28
N VAL A 103 -26.00 17.75 23.77
CA VAL A 103 -26.20 17.49 22.34
C VAL A 103 -27.49 18.16 21.85
N ILE A 104 -28.62 18.04 22.55
CA ILE A 104 -29.90 18.72 22.24
C ILE A 104 -29.80 20.24 22.38
N THR A 105 -29.08 20.74 23.38
CA THR A 105 -28.85 22.18 23.52
C THR A 105 -27.89 22.71 22.46
N ALA A 106 -26.89 21.93 22.03
CA ALA A 106 -26.07 22.24 20.85
C ALA A 106 -26.89 22.18 19.54
N TYR A 107 -27.82 21.22 19.41
CA TYR A 107 -28.77 21.14 18.30
C TYR A 107 -29.71 22.35 18.28
N GLY A 108 -30.18 22.82 19.43
CA GLY A 108 -31.07 23.98 19.55
C GLY A 108 -30.39 25.33 19.38
N THR A 109 -29.06 25.40 19.49
CA THR A 109 -28.29 26.67 19.41
C THR A 109 -27.55 26.87 18.10
N SER A 110 -27.46 25.86 17.23
CA SER A 110 -26.81 25.97 15.93
C SER A 110 -27.83 26.13 14.79
N GLU A 111 -27.93 27.34 14.22
CA GLU A 111 -28.65 27.56 12.95
C GLU A 111 -27.94 26.89 11.74
N LYS A 112 -26.74 26.34 11.93
CA LYS A 112 -25.93 25.74 10.86
C LYS A 112 -26.11 24.23 10.82
N ARG A 113 -26.59 23.74 9.68
CA ARG A 113 -26.72 22.31 9.33
C ARG A 113 -25.48 21.51 9.70
N ILE A 114 -25.67 20.42 10.43
CA ILE A 114 -24.62 19.43 10.72
C ILE A 114 -24.21 18.76 9.42
N ARG A 115 -22.91 18.78 9.13
CA ARG A 115 -22.33 18.05 7.99
C ARG A 115 -22.53 16.56 8.23
N SER A 116 -23.20 15.86 7.32
CA SER A 116 -23.31 14.40 7.44
C SER A 116 -21.94 13.77 7.17
N ALA A 117 -21.58 12.74 7.93
CA ALA A 117 -20.35 11.98 7.68
C ALA A 117 -20.36 11.46 6.23
N GLY A 118 -19.29 11.75 5.47
CA GLY A 118 -19.18 11.39 4.05
C GLY A 118 -19.85 12.37 3.06
N GLU A 119 -20.38 13.52 3.52
CA GLU A 119 -20.94 14.56 2.61
C GLU A 119 -19.91 15.09 1.61
N GLU A 120 -18.68 15.32 2.06
CA GLU A 120 -17.59 15.81 1.21
C GLU A 120 -17.16 14.74 0.20
N ASP A 121 -16.98 13.50 0.64
CA ASP A 121 -16.64 12.37 -0.24
C ASP A 121 -17.71 12.13 -1.31
N LEU A 122 -19.00 12.20 -0.94
CA LEU A 122 -20.11 12.05 -1.87
C LEU A 122 -20.20 13.24 -2.85
N THR A 123 -19.96 14.45 -2.36
CA THR A 123 -19.92 15.66 -3.21
C THR A 123 -18.77 15.58 -4.22
N ASP A 124 -17.59 15.17 -3.78
CA ASP A 124 -16.39 15.05 -4.62
C ASP A 124 -16.53 13.92 -5.63
N MET A 125 -17.12 12.78 -5.23
CA MET A 125 -17.43 11.68 -6.14
C MET A 125 -18.40 12.13 -7.25
N ILE A 126 -19.49 12.82 -6.88
CA ILE A 126 -20.46 13.33 -7.85
C ILE A 126 -19.83 14.39 -8.75
N ALA A 127 -19.01 15.28 -8.21
CA ALA A 127 -18.30 16.30 -8.97
C ALA A 127 -17.25 15.72 -9.94
N SER A 128 -16.72 14.54 -9.65
CA SER A 128 -15.78 13.84 -10.54
C SER A 128 -16.45 13.21 -11.77
N LEU A 129 -17.77 13.00 -11.73
CA LEU A 129 -18.52 12.46 -12.87
C LEU A 129 -18.67 13.51 -13.97
N PRO A 130 -18.53 13.13 -15.25
CA PRO A 130 -18.93 13.97 -16.36
C PRO A 130 -20.38 14.45 -16.22
N LYS A 131 -20.63 15.73 -16.52
CA LYS A 131 -21.96 16.35 -16.41
C LYS A 131 -23.05 15.65 -17.24
N GLU A 132 -22.66 14.91 -18.28
CA GLU A 132 -23.54 14.09 -19.10
C GLU A 132 -24.27 13.00 -18.30
N PHE A 133 -23.73 12.59 -17.15
CA PHE A 133 -24.34 11.55 -16.31
C PHE A 133 -25.35 12.09 -15.29
N TYR A 134 -25.42 13.40 -15.09
CA TYR A 134 -26.31 14.01 -14.09
C TYR A 134 -27.80 13.77 -14.34
N PRO A 135 -28.32 13.76 -15.59
CA PRO A 135 -29.74 13.43 -15.84
C PRO A 135 -30.15 12.03 -15.38
N TYR A 136 -29.22 11.07 -15.32
CA TYR A 136 -29.52 9.69 -14.90
C TYR A 136 -29.46 9.50 -13.38
N ILE A 137 -28.70 10.33 -12.66
CA ILE A 137 -28.45 10.19 -11.22
C ILE A 137 -29.21 11.24 -10.42
N GLY A 138 -29.40 12.43 -10.97
CA GLY A 138 -30.06 13.56 -10.31
C GLY A 138 -31.49 13.26 -9.83
N PRO A 139 -32.39 12.71 -10.68
CA PRO A 139 -33.75 12.32 -10.25
C PRO A 139 -33.74 11.36 -9.06
N LEU A 140 -32.81 10.40 -9.04
CA LEU A 140 -32.61 9.49 -7.91
C LEU A 140 -32.18 10.25 -6.64
N LEU A 141 -31.19 11.15 -6.74
CA LEU A 141 -30.73 11.95 -5.61
C LEU A 141 -31.83 12.80 -4.99
N HIS A 142 -32.75 13.34 -5.78
CA HIS A 142 -33.91 14.10 -5.28
C HIS A 142 -34.99 13.22 -4.63
N SER A 143 -34.99 11.91 -4.91
CA SER A 143 -35.98 10.96 -4.36
C SER A 143 -35.54 10.30 -3.05
N VAL A 144 -34.23 10.24 -2.77
CA VAL A 144 -33.69 9.58 -1.60
C VAL A 144 -33.73 10.52 -0.38
N PRO A 145 -34.35 10.12 0.74
CA PRO A 145 -34.35 10.92 1.96
C PRO A 145 -32.95 10.98 2.58
N GLY A 146 -32.58 12.14 3.11
CA GLY A 146 -31.29 12.34 3.81
C GLY A 146 -30.10 12.76 2.93
N ILE A 147 -30.30 12.98 1.63
CA ILE A 147 -29.25 13.54 0.76
C ILE A 147 -28.99 15.01 1.13
N PRO A 148 -27.71 15.42 1.30
CA PRO A 148 -27.34 16.81 1.55
C PRO A 148 -27.89 17.82 0.54
N GLU A 149 -28.47 18.93 1.04
CA GLU A 149 -28.91 20.04 0.18
C GLU A 149 -27.80 20.62 -0.69
N LYS A 150 -26.55 20.56 -0.21
CA LYS A 150 -25.36 20.95 -0.98
C LYS A 150 -25.25 20.18 -2.29
N ILE A 151 -25.55 18.87 -2.26
CA ILE A 151 -25.50 17.98 -3.43
C ILE A 151 -26.71 18.25 -4.34
N LEU A 152 -27.90 18.40 -3.76
CA LEU A 152 -29.13 18.70 -4.51
C LEU A 152 -29.06 20.05 -5.25
N ASN A 153 -28.28 20.99 -4.72
CA ASN A 153 -28.07 22.32 -5.30
C ASN A 153 -26.83 22.42 -6.22
N MET A 154 -26.17 21.31 -6.53
CA MET A 154 -25.05 21.33 -7.49
C MET A 154 -25.51 21.75 -8.90
N PRO A 155 -24.68 22.48 -9.66
CA PRO A 155 -25.01 22.90 -11.02
C PRO A 155 -25.21 21.66 -11.92
N GLY A 156 -26.35 21.60 -12.60
CA GLY A 156 -26.76 20.46 -13.43
C GLY A 156 -27.56 19.37 -12.71
N ILE A 157 -27.42 19.20 -11.38
CA ILE A 157 -28.25 18.24 -10.59
C ILE A 157 -29.56 18.89 -10.14
N LYS A 158 -29.50 20.18 -9.78
CA LYS A 158 -30.70 20.96 -9.42
C LYS A 158 -31.73 20.96 -10.55
N GLU A 159 -31.26 21.05 -11.78
CA GLU A 159 -32.07 21.19 -12.99
C GLU A 159 -32.70 19.86 -13.45
N THR A 160 -32.21 18.73 -12.95
CA THR A 160 -32.67 17.38 -13.32
C THR A 160 -33.81 16.87 -12.42
N LYS A 161 -34.29 17.67 -11.48
CA LYS A 161 -35.42 17.30 -10.62
C LYS A 161 -36.65 16.99 -11.47
N ASN A 162 -37.22 15.79 -11.32
CA ASN A 162 -38.39 15.29 -12.05
C ASN A 162 -38.25 15.30 -13.58
N LYS A 163 -37.03 15.28 -14.12
CA LYS A 163 -36.79 15.18 -15.56
C LYS A 163 -36.39 13.76 -15.95
N PHE A 164 -36.95 13.28 -17.05
CA PHE A 164 -36.55 12.03 -17.67
C PHE A 164 -35.27 12.24 -18.53
N PRO A 165 -34.33 11.29 -18.57
CA PRO A 165 -33.11 11.42 -19.39
C PRO A 165 -33.44 11.41 -20.89
N GLU A 166 -32.94 12.40 -21.63
CA GLU A 166 -33.17 12.51 -23.09
C GLU A 166 -32.33 11.49 -23.89
N ARG A 167 -31.17 11.10 -23.37
CA ARG A 167 -30.25 10.16 -24.03
C ARG A 167 -30.55 8.73 -23.59
N ILE A 168 -31.32 8.00 -24.38
CA ILE A 168 -31.69 6.60 -24.08
C ILE A 168 -30.82 5.64 -24.90
N ALA A 169 -30.39 4.54 -24.26
CA ALA A 169 -29.69 3.45 -24.92
C ALA A 169 -30.49 2.91 -26.11
N PRO A 170 -29.87 2.71 -27.30
CA PRO A 170 -30.56 2.26 -28.51
C PRO A 170 -31.29 0.92 -28.34
N GLN A 171 -30.85 0.09 -27.39
CA GLN A 171 -31.49 -1.18 -27.03
C GLN A 171 -32.89 -1.00 -26.42
N LEU A 172 -33.16 0.17 -25.82
CA LEU A 172 -34.38 0.42 -25.07
C LEU A 172 -35.34 1.37 -25.81
N GLN A 173 -34.92 2.01 -26.91
CA GLN A 173 -35.71 3.03 -27.63
C GLN A 173 -37.06 2.55 -28.23
N GLY A 174 -37.42 1.27 -28.10
CA GLY A 174 -38.67 0.69 -28.60
C GLY A 174 -39.61 0.11 -27.54
N ILE A 175 -39.32 0.31 -26.24
CA ILE A 175 -40.22 -0.13 -25.16
C ILE A 175 -41.22 0.99 -24.86
N GLU A 176 -42.52 0.67 -24.95
CA GLU A 176 -43.59 1.60 -24.56
C GLU A 176 -43.49 1.92 -23.05
N ASP A 177 -43.89 3.14 -22.63
CA ASP A 177 -44.00 3.53 -21.22
C ASP A 177 -42.70 3.58 -20.40
N LEU A 178 -41.54 3.71 -21.05
CA LEU A 178 -40.23 3.90 -20.40
C LEU A 178 -40.15 5.13 -19.47
N GLU A 179 -40.99 6.13 -19.70
CA GLU A 179 -41.05 7.37 -18.91
C GLU A 179 -41.56 7.12 -17.47
N PHE A 180 -42.31 6.03 -17.25
CA PHE A 180 -42.83 5.64 -15.93
C PHE A 180 -41.85 4.78 -15.12
N LEU A 181 -40.66 4.53 -15.65
CA LEU A 181 -39.61 3.82 -14.94
C LEU A 181 -39.24 4.58 -13.66
N SER A 182 -38.98 3.84 -12.58
CA SER A 182 -38.54 4.47 -11.33
C SER A 182 -37.18 5.16 -11.52
N PRO A 183 -36.95 6.34 -10.89
CA PRO A 183 -35.67 7.05 -10.98
C PRO A 183 -34.44 6.21 -10.61
N TYR A 184 -34.64 5.19 -9.77
CA TYR A 184 -33.60 4.21 -9.40
C TYR A 184 -33.01 3.44 -10.59
N LEU A 185 -33.77 3.31 -11.68
CA LEU A 185 -33.39 2.50 -12.83
C LEU A 185 -32.91 3.34 -14.02
N TYR A 186 -32.88 4.67 -13.90
CA TYR A 186 -32.42 5.55 -14.99
C TYR A 186 -30.97 5.29 -15.40
N ILE A 187 -30.13 4.75 -14.50
CA ILE A 187 -28.76 4.34 -14.83
C ILE A 187 -28.73 3.30 -15.97
N LEU A 188 -29.75 2.42 -16.07
CA LEU A 188 -29.83 1.42 -17.13
C LEU A 188 -30.14 2.01 -18.52
N LEU A 189 -30.71 3.22 -18.55
CA LEU A 189 -31.02 3.95 -19.77
C LEU A 189 -29.77 4.54 -20.43
N MET A 190 -28.64 4.56 -19.71
CA MET A 190 -27.38 5.10 -20.19
C MET A 190 -26.76 4.18 -21.25
N PRO A 191 -26.43 4.68 -22.46
CA PRO A 191 -25.80 3.87 -23.49
C PRO A 191 -24.50 3.20 -23.03
N GLU A 192 -23.66 3.89 -22.25
CA GLU A 192 -22.35 3.44 -21.77
C GLU A 192 -22.40 2.26 -20.78
N MET A 193 -23.56 1.96 -20.19
CA MET A 193 -23.74 0.77 -19.36
C MET A 193 -23.80 -0.52 -20.19
N TRP A 194 -24.02 -0.40 -21.51
CA TRP A 194 -24.20 -1.53 -22.42
C TRP A 194 -22.90 -1.88 -23.15
N PRO A 195 -22.44 -3.14 -23.12
CA PRO A 195 -21.16 -3.56 -23.72
C PRO A 195 -21.01 -3.19 -25.20
N ASN A 196 -22.12 -3.20 -25.94
CA ASN A 196 -22.14 -2.96 -27.38
C ASN A 196 -22.02 -1.48 -27.76
N ASN A 197 -22.27 -0.55 -26.83
CA ASN A 197 -22.27 0.89 -27.08
C ASN A 197 -20.99 1.58 -26.57
N ASN A 198 -20.12 0.82 -25.89
CA ASN A 198 -18.84 1.34 -25.44
C ASN A 198 -17.99 1.71 -26.65
N LYS A 199 -17.82 3.02 -26.89
CA LYS A 199 -16.80 3.50 -27.80
C LYS A 199 -15.47 2.96 -27.27
N PRO A 200 -14.72 2.16 -28.04
CA PRO A 200 -13.39 1.76 -27.60
C PRO A 200 -12.60 3.04 -27.38
N ILE A 201 -12.14 3.27 -26.15
CA ILE A 201 -11.15 4.30 -25.88
C ILE A 201 -10.04 4.05 -26.89
N GLU A 202 -9.66 5.06 -27.66
CA GLU A 202 -8.55 4.97 -28.62
C GLU A 202 -7.26 4.66 -27.84
N THR A 203 -7.04 3.38 -27.57
CA THR A 203 -5.81 2.92 -26.97
C THR A 203 -4.75 3.04 -28.05
N PRO A 204 -3.58 3.64 -27.75
CA PRO A 204 -2.50 3.66 -28.71
C PRO A 204 -2.21 2.20 -29.09
N LYS A 205 -2.41 1.85 -30.37
CA LYS A 205 -2.12 0.49 -30.86
C LYS A 205 -0.72 0.13 -30.39
N LYS A 206 -0.59 -0.89 -29.55
CA LYS A 206 0.71 -1.46 -29.16
C LYS A 206 1.41 -1.85 -30.46
N ARG A 207 2.29 -0.98 -30.96
CA ARG A 207 3.16 -1.32 -32.09
C ARG A 207 3.99 -2.50 -31.59
N ARG A 208 3.91 -3.65 -32.27
CA ARG A 208 4.86 -4.75 -32.02
C ARG A 208 6.26 -4.13 -32.09
N ALA A 209 7.11 -4.44 -31.12
CA ALA A 209 8.51 -4.02 -31.18
C ALA A 209 9.05 -4.38 -32.57
N LYS A 210 9.66 -3.42 -33.28
CA LYS A 210 10.31 -3.70 -34.56
C LYS A 210 11.32 -4.80 -34.28
N ILE A 211 11.04 -6.01 -34.77
CA ILE A 211 12.01 -7.10 -34.80
C ILE A 211 13.23 -6.52 -35.54
N PRO A 212 14.45 -6.61 -35.00
CA PRO A 212 15.63 -6.13 -35.71
C PRO A 212 15.68 -6.79 -37.10
N GLN A 213 15.73 -5.98 -38.17
CA GLN A 213 15.75 -6.44 -39.57
C GLN A 213 17.10 -7.05 -39.97
N THR A 214 17.86 -7.59 -39.03
CA THR A 214 19.13 -8.24 -39.36
C THR A 214 18.84 -9.61 -39.96
N PRO A 215 19.28 -9.90 -41.20
CA PRO A 215 19.11 -11.22 -41.78
C PRO A 215 19.80 -12.26 -40.91
N TYR A 216 19.11 -13.38 -40.66
CA TYR A 216 19.62 -14.48 -39.86
C TYR A 216 20.90 -15.03 -40.51
N ASN A 217 22.04 -14.89 -39.83
CA ASN A 217 23.32 -15.43 -40.28
C ASN A 217 23.60 -16.75 -39.53
N PRO A 218 23.41 -17.92 -40.18
CA PRO A 218 23.57 -19.22 -39.51
C PRO A 218 25.00 -19.44 -38.98
N ASP A 219 26.01 -18.95 -39.70
CA ASP A 219 27.42 -19.13 -39.33
C ASP A 219 27.80 -18.32 -38.10
N PHE A 220 27.23 -17.11 -37.97
CA PHE A 220 27.40 -16.29 -36.77
C PHE A 220 26.86 -17.01 -35.53
N TYR A 221 25.63 -17.54 -35.61
CA TYR A 221 25.03 -18.25 -34.48
C TYR A 221 25.75 -19.57 -34.19
N ALA A 222 26.17 -20.32 -35.21
CA ALA A 222 26.97 -21.53 -35.02
C ALA A 222 28.29 -21.24 -34.29
N ASN A 223 28.98 -20.17 -34.66
CA ASN A 223 30.21 -19.73 -33.99
C ASN A 223 29.95 -19.26 -32.56
N VAL A 224 28.85 -18.53 -32.33
CA VAL A 224 28.42 -18.17 -30.97
C VAL A 224 28.17 -19.44 -30.16
N PHE A 225 27.37 -20.40 -30.64
CA PHE A 225 27.09 -21.65 -29.95
C PHE A 225 28.33 -22.50 -29.68
N ASN A 226 29.30 -22.51 -30.60
CA ASN A 226 30.58 -23.22 -30.42
C ASN A 226 31.52 -22.50 -29.44
N SER A 227 31.46 -21.16 -29.38
CA SER A 227 32.23 -20.35 -28.43
C SER A 227 31.66 -20.36 -27.01
N VAL A 228 30.37 -20.72 -26.86
CA VAL A 228 29.77 -20.96 -25.56
C VAL A 228 30.29 -22.30 -25.02
N PRO A 229 30.93 -22.30 -23.83
CA PRO A 229 31.35 -23.55 -23.19
C PRO A 229 30.17 -24.51 -23.09
N LYS A 230 30.35 -25.80 -23.45
CA LYS A 230 29.29 -26.82 -23.38
C LYS A 230 28.74 -27.05 -21.96
N GLY A 231 29.39 -26.50 -20.93
CA GLY A 231 28.77 -26.29 -19.63
C GLY A 231 27.88 -25.06 -19.70
N GLY A 232 26.56 -25.27 -19.80
CA GLY A 232 25.57 -24.25 -20.11
C GLY A 232 25.76 -22.88 -19.44
N PHE A 233 25.24 -21.84 -20.09
CA PHE A 233 25.31 -20.45 -19.61
C PHE A 233 24.74 -20.35 -18.18
N GLY A 234 25.65 -20.31 -17.21
CA GLY A 234 25.35 -20.29 -15.78
C GLY A 234 25.45 -21.65 -15.10
N GLY A 235 26.67 -22.17 -14.87
CA GLY A 235 27.07 -23.00 -13.72
C GLY A 235 26.23 -24.23 -13.32
N ALA A 236 25.21 -24.62 -14.08
CA ALA A 236 24.21 -25.60 -13.66
C ALA A 236 24.71 -27.04 -13.80
N ASN A 237 25.67 -27.28 -14.71
CA ASN A 237 26.20 -28.61 -15.01
C ASN A 237 27.47 -28.97 -14.21
N THR A 238 28.01 -28.04 -13.43
CA THR A 238 28.99 -28.35 -12.38
C THR A 238 28.29 -28.19 -11.03
N ARG A 239 27.34 -29.09 -10.73
CA ARG A 239 27.01 -29.41 -9.33
C ARG A 239 28.22 -30.14 -8.74
N GLY A 240 29.31 -29.41 -8.52
CA GLY A 240 30.30 -29.85 -7.53
C GLY A 240 29.56 -30.11 -6.22
N GLU A 241 30.09 -31.03 -5.41
CA GLU A 241 29.55 -31.25 -4.07
C GLU A 241 29.35 -29.90 -3.39
N ARG A 242 28.10 -29.60 -3.00
CA ARG A 242 27.77 -28.31 -2.40
C ARG A 242 28.73 -28.08 -1.21
N PRO A 243 29.28 -26.86 -1.05
CA PRO A 243 30.09 -26.55 0.12
C PRO A 243 29.31 -26.94 1.38
N LEU A 244 30.02 -27.49 2.37
CA LEU A 244 29.40 -28.00 3.60
C LEU A 244 28.51 -26.94 4.28
N GLU A 245 28.88 -25.68 4.15
CA GLU A 245 28.14 -24.49 4.62
C GLU A 245 26.71 -24.41 4.05
N ASP A 246 26.50 -24.75 2.78
CA ASP A 246 25.16 -24.75 2.15
C ASP A 246 24.28 -25.91 2.65
N LYS A 247 24.90 -26.97 3.20
CA LYS A 247 24.21 -28.14 3.75
C LYS A 247 23.84 -27.97 5.22
N LEU A 248 24.51 -27.05 5.93
CA LEU A 248 24.29 -26.82 7.35
C LEU A 248 23.33 -25.67 7.57
N ARG A 249 22.64 -25.73 8.71
CA ARG A 249 21.72 -24.68 9.15
C ARG A 249 22.44 -23.57 9.87
N THR A 250 21.92 -22.37 9.75
CA THR A 250 22.42 -21.22 10.49
C THR A 250 21.97 -21.35 11.95
N LEU A 251 22.91 -21.52 12.89
CA LEU A 251 22.59 -21.79 14.31
C LEU A 251 21.87 -20.64 15.01
N LYS A 252 22.18 -19.39 14.66
CA LYS A 252 21.49 -18.19 15.16
C LYS A 252 21.24 -17.24 14.01
N VAL A 253 19.98 -17.03 13.68
CA VAL A 253 19.60 -16.22 12.52
C VAL A 253 19.55 -14.76 12.95
N THR A 254 20.25 -13.91 12.21
CA THR A 254 20.22 -12.46 12.41
C THR A 254 19.69 -11.78 11.15
N LYS A 255 19.32 -10.50 11.24
CA LYS A 255 18.85 -9.71 10.08
C LYS A 255 19.86 -9.74 8.91
N THR A 256 21.15 -9.90 9.21
CA THR A 256 22.26 -9.85 8.24
C THR A 256 22.89 -11.20 7.93
N SER A 257 22.51 -12.28 8.63
CA SER A 257 23.07 -13.60 8.32
C SER A 257 22.67 -14.00 6.90
N PRO A 258 23.48 -14.79 6.16
CA PRO A 258 23.00 -15.40 4.92
C PRO A 258 21.93 -16.46 5.23
N LEU A 259 21.01 -16.67 4.30
CA LEU A 259 20.10 -17.81 4.28
C LEU A 259 20.82 -19.00 3.62
N THR A 260 20.70 -20.21 4.14
CA THR A 260 21.20 -21.43 3.47
C THR A 260 20.05 -22.25 2.89
N THR A 261 20.35 -23.17 1.97
CA THR A 261 19.35 -24.12 1.44
C THR A 261 18.72 -24.96 2.57
N ALA A 262 19.52 -25.38 3.56
CA ALA A 262 19.01 -26.15 4.70
C ALA A 262 18.01 -25.34 5.56
N ASP A 263 18.23 -24.03 5.72
CA ASP A 263 17.31 -23.15 6.43
C ASP A 263 15.95 -23.03 5.71
N ILE A 264 15.98 -22.91 4.37
CA ILE A 264 14.75 -22.86 3.55
C ILE A 264 13.98 -24.16 3.69
N VAL A 265 14.64 -25.31 3.53
CA VAL A 265 13.97 -26.62 3.58
C VAL A 265 13.36 -26.85 4.96
N ALA A 266 14.12 -26.58 6.03
CA ALA A 266 13.62 -26.69 7.39
C ALA A 266 12.41 -25.77 7.62
N PHE A 267 12.48 -24.51 7.17
CA PHE A 267 11.34 -23.61 7.24
C PHE A 267 10.12 -24.16 6.48
N THR A 268 10.30 -24.62 5.23
CA THR A 268 9.19 -25.13 4.43
C THR A 268 8.53 -26.37 5.03
N ASN A 269 9.29 -27.20 5.76
CA ASN A 269 8.75 -28.35 6.49
C ASN A 269 7.89 -27.94 7.70
N THR A 270 8.16 -26.78 8.32
CA THR A 270 7.32 -26.28 9.41
C THR A 270 5.92 -25.85 8.96
N LEU A 271 5.75 -25.54 7.67
CA LEU A 271 4.51 -24.93 7.15
C LEU A 271 3.28 -25.83 7.33
N ASP A 272 3.42 -27.14 7.19
CA ASP A 272 2.29 -28.06 7.39
C ASP A 272 1.80 -28.02 8.86
N GLY A 273 2.73 -27.91 9.80
CA GLY A 273 2.41 -27.74 11.23
C GLY A 273 1.81 -26.37 11.55
N VAL A 274 2.28 -25.31 10.89
CA VAL A 274 1.71 -23.96 11.01
C VAL A 274 0.29 -23.91 10.44
N PHE A 275 0.02 -24.64 9.36
CA PHE A 275 -1.32 -24.76 8.80
C PHE A 275 -2.25 -25.52 9.75
N ALA A 276 -1.79 -26.64 10.32
CA ALA A 276 -2.55 -27.42 11.30
C ALA A 276 -2.84 -26.64 12.60
N PHE A 277 -1.96 -25.70 12.98
CA PHE A 277 -2.17 -24.81 14.13
C PHE A 277 -3.35 -23.84 13.94
N ALA A 278 -3.73 -23.55 12.70
CA ALA A 278 -4.75 -22.55 12.33
C ALA A 278 -6.20 -23.02 12.56
N THR A 279 -6.49 -23.58 13.74
CA THR A 279 -7.87 -23.95 14.15
C THR A 279 -8.70 -22.69 14.44
N PHE A 280 -10.04 -22.78 14.31
CA PHE A 280 -10.94 -21.63 14.50
C PHE A 280 -10.70 -20.85 15.81
N ASP A 281 -10.50 -21.56 16.92
CA ASP A 281 -10.23 -20.93 18.23
C ASP A 281 -8.89 -20.19 18.25
N ASN A 282 -7.83 -20.81 17.72
CA ASN A 282 -6.52 -20.16 17.59
C ASN A 282 -6.58 -18.96 16.63
N LYS A 283 -7.38 -19.06 15.56
CA LYS A 283 -7.66 -17.94 14.66
C LYS A 283 -8.24 -16.76 15.42
N PHE A 284 -9.28 -17.02 16.19
CA PHE A 284 -9.99 -15.98 16.92
C PHE A 284 -9.09 -15.28 17.96
N LYS A 285 -8.33 -16.05 18.74
CA LYS A 285 -7.38 -15.51 19.74
C LYS A 285 -6.31 -14.63 19.12
N VAL A 286 -5.72 -15.05 18.01
CA VAL A 286 -4.67 -14.27 17.33
C VAL A 286 -5.25 -13.03 16.63
N VAL A 287 -6.50 -13.07 16.14
CA VAL A 287 -7.20 -11.88 15.65
C VAL A 287 -7.45 -10.88 16.77
N GLN A 288 -7.92 -11.33 17.94
CA GLN A 288 -8.07 -10.46 19.11
C GLN A 288 -6.73 -9.84 19.54
N ALA A 289 -5.68 -10.64 19.59
CA ALA A 289 -4.33 -10.17 19.87
C ALA A 289 -3.86 -9.12 18.85
N SER A 290 -4.24 -9.25 17.57
CA SER A 290 -3.95 -8.25 16.53
C SER A 290 -4.60 -6.90 16.83
N PHE A 291 -5.86 -6.87 17.28
CA PHE A 291 -6.52 -5.61 17.63
C PHE A 291 -5.88 -4.94 18.85
N LEU A 292 -5.55 -5.72 19.88
CA LEU A 292 -4.86 -5.20 21.07
C LEU A 292 -3.46 -4.67 20.73
N LEU A 293 -2.74 -5.36 19.85
CA LEU A 293 -1.44 -4.93 19.37
C LEU A 293 -1.52 -3.59 18.60
N ASP A 294 -2.47 -3.48 17.67
CA ASP A 294 -2.68 -2.24 16.92
C ASP A 294 -3.05 -1.07 17.85
N TYR A 295 -3.87 -1.34 18.86
CA TYR A 295 -4.22 -0.38 19.89
C TYR A 295 -3.01 0.09 20.71
N TYR A 296 -2.19 -0.84 21.18
CA TYR A 296 -0.96 -0.54 21.91
C TYR A 296 0.03 0.28 21.09
N GLU A 297 0.21 -0.07 19.82
CA GLU A 297 1.10 0.67 18.92
C GLU A 297 0.59 2.09 18.65
N ALA A 298 -0.72 2.29 18.58
CA ALA A 298 -1.33 3.61 18.44
C ALA A 298 -1.08 4.46 19.69
N LYS A 299 -1.24 3.89 20.88
CA LYS A 299 -0.98 4.57 22.17
C LYS A 299 0.49 4.99 22.30
N ASN A 300 1.42 4.18 21.82
CA ASN A 300 2.86 4.45 21.92
C ASN A 300 3.44 5.25 20.74
N GLY A 301 2.61 5.74 19.82
CA GLY A 301 3.07 6.51 18.66
C GLY A 301 3.90 5.72 17.64
N THR A 302 3.78 4.38 17.67
CA THR A 302 4.45 3.48 16.73
C THR A 302 3.52 2.95 15.64
N ALA A 303 2.23 3.24 15.70
CA ALA A 303 1.28 2.85 14.66
C ALA A 303 1.50 3.62 13.34
N LEU A 304 1.27 2.92 12.23
CA LEU A 304 1.08 3.54 10.92
C LEU A 304 -0.41 3.83 10.69
N ASP A 305 -0.73 4.79 9.81
CA ASP A 305 -2.11 5.03 9.35
C ASP A 305 -2.77 3.75 8.78
N MET A 306 -1.96 2.87 8.20
CA MET A 306 -2.35 1.50 7.86
C MET A 306 -1.38 0.50 8.49
N ASN A 307 -1.72 0.02 9.69
CA ASN A 307 -0.84 -0.87 10.45
C ASN A 307 -0.66 -2.25 9.82
N SER A 308 -1.62 -2.68 9.00
CA SER A 308 -1.54 -3.90 8.18
C SER A 308 -0.37 -3.91 7.21
N LEU A 309 0.22 -2.75 6.87
CA LEU A 309 1.45 -2.69 6.07
C LEU A 309 2.61 -3.39 6.78
N LYS A 310 2.68 -3.33 8.13
CA LYS A 310 3.72 -4.02 8.90
C LYS A 310 3.64 -5.52 8.74
N ASP A 311 2.41 -6.04 8.75
CA ASP A 311 2.13 -7.45 8.55
C ASP A 311 2.62 -7.89 7.18
N ILE A 312 2.30 -7.14 6.11
CA ILE A 312 2.73 -7.50 4.76
C ILE A 312 4.27 -7.48 4.62
N VAL A 313 4.96 -6.54 5.27
CA VAL A 313 6.42 -6.38 5.20
C VAL A 313 7.16 -7.53 5.89
N ASN A 314 6.76 -7.89 7.11
CA ASN A 314 7.37 -8.94 7.93
C ASN A 314 6.28 -9.90 8.44
N PRO A 315 5.71 -10.75 7.56
CA PRO A 315 4.60 -11.63 7.90
C PRO A 315 4.83 -12.50 9.14
N CYS A 316 6.00 -13.12 9.22
CA CYS A 316 6.25 -14.17 10.20
C CYS A 316 6.68 -13.60 11.55
N GLN A 317 7.46 -12.51 11.58
CA GLN A 317 7.72 -11.77 12.81
C GLN A 317 6.43 -11.18 13.39
N ARG A 318 5.55 -10.64 12.56
CA ARG A 318 4.25 -10.12 13.03
C ARG A 318 3.36 -11.24 13.54
N LEU A 319 3.32 -12.38 12.85
CA LEU A 319 2.61 -13.56 13.34
C LEU A 319 3.15 -14.04 14.70
N ALA A 320 4.47 -14.19 14.83
CA ALA A 320 5.11 -14.58 16.08
C ALA A 320 4.76 -13.62 17.23
N LEU A 321 4.74 -12.31 16.96
CA LEU A 321 4.36 -11.31 17.95
C LEU A 321 2.88 -11.46 18.34
N LYS A 322 1.97 -11.65 17.39
CA LYS A 322 0.54 -11.89 17.69
C LYS A 322 0.32 -13.20 18.48
N ILE A 323 1.10 -14.25 18.20
CA ILE A 323 1.06 -15.51 18.95
C ILE A 323 1.50 -15.32 20.41
N LYS A 324 2.57 -14.54 20.63
CA LYS A 324 3.01 -14.17 21.98
C LYS A 324 1.91 -13.41 22.73
N TRP A 325 1.30 -12.43 22.09
CA TRP A 325 0.20 -11.64 22.65
C TRP A 325 -1.06 -12.48 22.91
N ALA A 326 -1.30 -13.52 22.12
CA ALA A 326 -2.41 -14.45 22.31
C ALA A 326 -2.14 -15.51 23.40
N GLY A 327 -0.92 -15.59 23.97
CA GLY A 327 -0.55 -16.62 24.93
C GLY A 327 -0.40 -18.03 24.34
N LEU A 328 -0.27 -18.15 23.01
CA LEU A 328 -0.21 -19.44 22.29
C LEU A 328 1.22 -19.87 21.93
N GLU A 329 2.24 -19.24 22.52
CA GLU A 329 3.65 -19.46 22.18
C GLU A 329 4.08 -20.92 22.38
N THR A 330 3.64 -21.57 23.45
CA THR A 330 4.01 -22.96 23.76
C THR A 330 3.41 -23.95 22.76
N GLU A 331 2.15 -23.75 22.37
CA GLU A 331 1.46 -24.57 21.37
C GLU A 331 2.07 -24.40 19.99
N PHE A 332 2.33 -23.15 19.59
CA PHE A 332 2.97 -22.87 18.31
C PHE A 332 4.41 -23.41 18.26
N SER A 333 5.16 -23.26 19.35
CA SER A 333 6.54 -23.74 19.45
C SER A 333 6.65 -25.25 19.23
N LYS A 334 5.67 -26.05 19.66
CA LYS A 334 5.64 -27.51 19.40
C LYS A 334 5.66 -27.85 17.90
N ASN A 335 5.10 -26.99 17.05
CA ASN A 335 5.06 -27.23 15.61
C ASN A 335 6.38 -26.88 14.93
N ILE A 336 7.02 -25.78 15.32
CA ILE A 336 8.27 -25.32 14.72
C ILE A 336 9.52 -26.00 15.33
N ALA A 337 9.45 -26.46 16.58
CA ALA A 337 10.56 -27.11 17.28
C ALA A 337 10.92 -28.48 16.71
N LYS A 338 10.03 -29.11 15.92
CA LYS A 338 10.33 -30.34 15.16
C LYS A 338 11.51 -30.16 14.22
N GLU A 339 11.65 -28.94 13.69
CA GLU A 339 12.75 -28.50 12.86
C GLU A 339 13.74 -27.66 13.69
N GLY A 340 13.87 -27.88 15.00
CA GLY A 340 14.88 -27.23 15.85
C GLY A 340 14.86 -25.70 15.88
N PHE A 341 13.76 -25.05 15.48
CA PHE A 341 13.66 -23.60 15.53
C PHE A 341 13.19 -23.10 16.90
N ASN A 342 13.76 -21.98 17.34
CA ASN A 342 13.10 -21.07 18.28
C ASN A 342 12.13 -20.13 17.52
N LEU A 343 11.12 -19.58 18.19
CA LEU A 343 10.12 -18.69 17.57
C LEU A 343 10.76 -17.51 16.83
N LYS A 344 11.78 -16.89 17.43
CA LYS A 344 12.52 -15.77 16.84
C LYS A 344 13.28 -16.17 15.57
N ASP A 345 14.04 -17.27 15.65
CA ASP A 345 14.83 -17.76 14.52
C ASP A 345 13.93 -18.22 13.38
N TRP A 346 12.81 -18.87 13.70
CA TRP A 346 11.78 -19.26 12.74
C TRP A 346 11.22 -18.04 12.01
N ALA A 347 10.77 -17.03 12.76
CA ALA A 347 10.17 -15.83 12.20
C ALA A 347 11.12 -15.07 11.28
N LEU A 348 12.39 -14.92 11.67
CA LEU A 348 13.42 -14.29 10.85
C LEU A 348 13.73 -15.08 9.58
N THR A 349 13.86 -16.40 9.68
CA THR A 349 14.12 -17.28 8.53
C THR A 349 12.98 -17.24 7.53
N CYS A 350 11.75 -17.29 8.04
CA CYS A 350 10.51 -17.20 7.27
C CYS A 350 10.42 -15.87 6.50
N ASP A 351 10.61 -14.73 7.16
CA ASP A 351 10.54 -13.41 6.52
C ASP A 351 11.62 -13.24 5.44
N LYS A 352 12.86 -13.70 5.71
CA LYS A 352 13.94 -13.66 4.71
C LYS A 352 13.62 -14.51 3.48
N THR A 353 13.11 -15.72 3.70
CA THR A 353 12.72 -16.64 2.62
C THR A 353 11.60 -16.03 1.78
N ILE A 354 10.58 -15.45 2.41
CA ILE A 354 9.45 -14.81 1.71
C ILE A 354 9.91 -13.58 0.92
N LYS A 355 10.77 -12.73 1.49
CA LYS A 355 11.30 -11.56 0.77
C LYS A 355 12.18 -11.95 -0.41
N ALA A 356 13.02 -12.98 -0.25
CA ALA A 356 13.81 -13.55 -1.33
C ALA A 356 12.91 -14.11 -2.44
N TYR A 357 11.90 -14.91 -2.08
CA TYR A 357 10.92 -15.47 -2.99
C TYR A 357 10.11 -14.40 -3.75
N ARG A 358 9.63 -13.37 -3.04
CA ARG A 358 8.95 -12.22 -3.66
C ARG A 358 9.83 -11.56 -4.71
N THR A 359 11.12 -11.41 -4.43
CA THR A 359 12.10 -10.78 -5.32
C THR A 359 12.34 -11.60 -6.59
N ILE A 360 12.31 -12.93 -6.51
CA ILE A 360 12.40 -13.82 -7.67
C ILE A 360 11.20 -13.63 -8.60
N LEU A 361 10.00 -13.48 -8.02
CA LEU A 361 8.75 -13.33 -8.78
C LEU A 361 8.47 -11.90 -9.27
N VAL A 362 9.35 -10.93 -9.01
CA VAL A 362 9.16 -9.55 -9.45
C VAL A 362 9.22 -9.46 -10.97
N SER A 363 8.18 -8.91 -11.59
CA SER A 363 8.20 -8.55 -13.01
C SER A 363 9.06 -7.30 -13.28
N ASP A 364 9.60 -7.19 -14.50
CA ASP A 364 10.41 -6.03 -14.91
C ASP A 364 9.71 -4.68 -14.69
N GLY A 365 8.39 -4.62 -14.94
CA GLY A 365 7.58 -3.43 -14.71
C GLY A 365 7.52 -3.04 -13.23
N LYS A 366 7.37 -4.03 -12.34
CA LYS A 366 7.39 -3.80 -10.89
C LYS A 366 8.79 -3.43 -10.40
N LEU A 367 9.84 -4.06 -10.93
CA LEU A 367 11.22 -3.68 -10.62
C LEU A 367 11.52 -2.23 -11.03
N ALA A 368 11.01 -1.79 -12.18
CA ALA A 368 11.12 -0.42 -12.63
C ALA A 368 10.42 0.56 -11.66
N SER A 369 9.20 0.24 -11.20
CA SER A 369 8.49 1.09 -10.24
C SER A 369 9.20 1.15 -8.87
N LEU A 370 9.71 0.03 -8.36
CA LEU A 370 10.53 0.01 -7.14
C LEU A 370 11.77 0.91 -7.26
N ARG A 371 12.43 0.90 -8.42
CA ARG A 371 13.57 1.81 -8.69
C ARG A 371 13.14 3.26 -8.73
N LEU A 372 11.97 3.59 -9.29
CA LEU A 372 11.44 4.96 -9.29
C LEU A 372 11.09 5.44 -7.88
N TYR A 373 10.51 4.56 -7.04
CA TYR A 373 10.26 4.84 -5.62
C TYR A 373 11.56 5.13 -4.87
N ARG A 374 12.57 4.27 -5.03
CA ARG A 374 13.88 4.45 -4.39
C ARG A 374 14.61 5.71 -4.85
N LYS A 375 14.44 6.10 -6.12
CA LYS A 375 15.00 7.34 -6.69
C LYS A 375 14.22 8.60 -6.26
N GLY A 376 13.07 8.46 -5.62
CA GLY A 376 12.26 9.57 -5.15
C GLY A 376 11.57 10.35 -6.28
N VAL A 377 11.31 9.72 -7.42
CA VAL A 377 10.72 10.39 -8.61
C VAL A 377 9.34 10.97 -8.28
N TYR A 378 8.58 10.32 -7.40
CA TYR A 378 7.24 10.76 -7.00
C TYR A 378 7.22 11.72 -5.80
N ASN A 379 8.37 12.05 -5.21
CA ASN A 379 8.42 12.81 -3.95
C ASN A 379 7.79 14.20 -4.08
N ALA A 380 8.04 14.89 -5.20
CA ALA A 380 7.47 16.21 -5.46
C ALA A 380 5.93 16.16 -5.54
N TYR A 381 5.38 15.13 -6.17
CA TYR A 381 3.93 14.92 -6.21
C TYR A 381 3.39 14.62 -4.81
N MET A 382 4.02 13.73 -4.04
CA MET A 382 3.55 13.38 -2.69
C MET A 382 3.58 14.58 -1.74
N GLN A 383 4.59 15.44 -1.85
CA GLN A 383 4.70 16.68 -1.06
C GLN A 383 3.58 17.69 -1.37
N SER A 384 2.92 17.60 -2.53
CA SER A 384 1.76 18.44 -2.86
C SER A 384 0.46 17.99 -2.19
N LEU A 385 0.42 16.76 -1.65
CA LEU A 385 -0.75 16.21 -0.96
C LEU A 385 -0.88 16.76 0.46
N ALA A 386 -2.10 16.72 1.00
CA ALA A 386 -2.33 17.05 2.41
C ALA A 386 -1.50 16.12 3.33
N PRO A 387 -1.04 16.59 4.51
CA PRO A 387 -0.09 15.86 5.36
C PRO A 387 -0.47 14.40 5.64
N LYS A 388 -1.75 14.15 5.97
CA LYS A 388 -2.27 12.79 6.21
C LYS A 388 -2.07 11.87 5.00
N TRP A 389 -2.45 12.33 3.81
CA TRP A 389 -2.33 11.56 2.57
C TRP A 389 -0.86 11.40 2.15
N ARG A 390 -0.07 12.46 2.27
CA ARG A 390 1.37 12.44 2.02
C ARG A 390 2.07 11.37 2.86
N ASP A 391 1.84 11.38 4.17
CA ASP A 391 2.50 10.48 5.11
C ASP A 391 2.05 9.02 4.88
N ARG A 392 0.76 8.80 4.61
CA ARG A 392 0.23 7.48 4.21
C ARG A 392 0.90 6.96 2.93
N GLN A 393 1.10 7.82 1.92
CA GLN A 393 1.74 7.43 0.67
C GLN A 393 3.22 7.10 0.86
N PHE A 394 3.95 7.91 1.64
CA PHE A 394 5.36 7.63 1.95
C PHE A 394 5.53 6.34 2.76
N ALA A 395 4.69 6.12 3.77
CA ALA A 395 4.68 4.87 4.53
C ALA A 395 4.41 3.66 3.61
N THR A 396 3.44 3.78 2.69
CA THR A 396 3.13 2.72 1.71
C THR A 396 4.29 2.47 0.75
N MET A 397 4.90 3.51 0.17
CA MET A 397 6.05 3.39 -0.72
C MET A 397 7.22 2.70 -0.02
N GLN A 398 7.49 3.07 1.23
CA GLN A 398 8.56 2.49 2.01
C GLN A 398 8.26 1.05 2.43
N GLY A 399 7.02 0.74 2.81
CA GLY A 399 6.57 -0.62 3.05
C GLY A 399 6.79 -1.50 1.83
N VAL A 400 6.39 -1.04 0.64
CA VAL A 400 6.64 -1.75 -0.62
C VAL A 400 8.14 -1.96 -0.86
N LEU A 401 9.00 -0.98 -0.61
CA LEU A 401 10.46 -1.19 -0.71
C LEU A 401 10.96 -2.24 0.28
N LYS A 402 10.50 -2.20 1.54
CA LYS A 402 10.88 -3.15 2.60
C LYS A 402 10.37 -4.57 2.34
N MET A 403 9.26 -4.74 1.62
CA MET A 403 8.74 -6.05 1.20
C MET A 403 9.67 -6.80 0.24
N TYR A 404 10.47 -6.09 -0.54
CA TYR A 404 11.41 -6.66 -1.52
C TYR A 404 12.88 -6.43 -1.13
N GLU A 405 13.14 -5.85 0.04
CA GLU A 405 14.50 -5.64 0.53
C GLU A 405 15.06 -6.96 1.08
N THR A 406 16.03 -7.53 0.38
CA THR A 406 16.67 -8.80 0.73
C THR A 406 18.13 -8.82 0.25
N ASN A 407 18.93 -9.72 0.82
CA ASN A 407 20.32 -9.89 0.39
C ASN A 407 20.39 -10.70 -0.92
N ARG A 408 21.40 -10.43 -1.74
CA ARG A 408 21.60 -11.12 -3.02
C ARG A 408 21.79 -12.63 -2.84
N ASN A 409 22.52 -13.04 -1.80
CA ASN A 409 22.78 -14.44 -1.52
C ASN A 409 21.47 -15.18 -1.18
N ASP A 410 20.59 -14.57 -0.39
CA ASP A 410 19.30 -15.14 -0.02
C ASP A 410 18.42 -15.37 -1.26
N VAL A 411 18.47 -14.45 -2.24
CA VAL A 411 17.75 -14.61 -3.52
C VAL A 411 18.29 -15.79 -4.32
N ILE A 412 19.62 -15.99 -4.34
CA ILE A 412 20.23 -17.12 -5.05
C ILE A 412 19.81 -18.45 -4.40
N GLU A 413 19.81 -18.53 -3.07
CA GLU A 413 19.37 -19.74 -2.36
C GLU A 413 17.87 -20.01 -2.51
N ALA A 414 17.03 -18.97 -2.47
CA ALA A 414 15.60 -19.11 -2.74
C ALA A 414 15.33 -19.56 -4.18
N LEU A 415 16.11 -19.10 -5.15
CA LEU A 415 15.98 -19.50 -6.55
C LEU A 415 16.29 -20.99 -6.75
N LYS A 416 17.31 -21.51 -6.05
CA LYS A 416 17.63 -22.95 -6.07
C LYS A 416 16.47 -23.82 -5.57
N ASN A 417 15.66 -23.30 -4.64
CA ASN A 417 14.60 -24.02 -3.94
C ASN A 417 13.18 -23.50 -4.28
N GLU A 418 13.03 -22.78 -5.39
CA GLU A 418 11.79 -22.08 -5.76
C GLU A 418 10.58 -23.02 -5.79
N HIS A 419 10.73 -24.20 -6.40
CA HIS A 419 9.67 -25.20 -6.51
C HIS A 419 9.12 -25.64 -5.13
N ILE A 420 10.01 -25.89 -4.16
CA ILE A 420 9.63 -26.32 -2.80
C ILE A 420 8.88 -25.18 -2.10
N ILE A 421 9.41 -23.97 -2.21
CA ILE A 421 8.79 -22.77 -1.62
C ILE A 421 7.39 -22.55 -2.21
N GLN A 422 7.26 -22.61 -3.53
CA GLN A 422 6.01 -22.41 -4.23
C GLN A 422 4.97 -23.47 -3.86
N GLU A 423 5.36 -24.74 -3.84
CA GLU A 423 4.47 -25.85 -3.49
C GLU A 423 3.93 -25.71 -2.07
N LYS A 424 4.82 -25.47 -1.09
CA LYS A 424 4.45 -25.38 0.33
C LYS A 424 3.74 -24.09 0.70
N LEU A 425 3.95 -22.98 -0.03
CA LEU A 425 3.24 -21.73 0.19
C LEU A 425 1.88 -21.65 -0.52
N LYS A 426 1.62 -22.50 -1.52
CA LYS A 426 0.35 -22.51 -2.27
C LYS A 426 -0.91 -22.57 -1.39
N PRO A 427 -0.98 -23.37 -0.30
CA PRO A 427 -2.15 -23.41 0.58
C PRO A 427 -2.41 -22.10 1.33
N PHE A 428 -1.39 -21.26 1.53
CA PHE A 428 -1.50 -19.99 2.25
C PHE A 428 -1.99 -18.83 1.36
N GLY A 429 -2.10 -19.05 0.05
CA GLY A 429 -2.61 -18.05 -0.89
C GLY A 429 -1.80 -16.75 -0.95
N PRO A 430 -2.38 -15.67 -1.53
CA PRO A 430 -1.67 -14.40 -1.73
C PRO A 430 -1.35 -13.63 -0.42
N LEU A 431 -1.96 -14.02 0.71
CA LEU A 431 -1.82 -13.33 2.00
C LEU A 431 -0.68 -13.85 2.88
N MET A 432 0.11 -14.82 2.39
CA MET A 432 1.35 -15.36 2.97
C MET A 432 1.58 -15.05 4.45
N LEU A 433 1.28 -16.01 5.34
CA LEU A 433 1.76 -16.16 6.72
C LEU A 433 1.59 -14.97 7.70
N THR A 434 1.14 -13.79 7.27
CA THR A 434 0.79 -12.64 8.12
C THR A 434 -0.35 -12.94 9.08
N SER A 435 -1.17 -13.88 8.63
CA SER A 435 -2.38 -14.34 9.24
C SER A 435 -2.55 -15.75 8.70
N PRO A 436 -2.33 -16.80 9.50
CA PRO A 436 -2.94 -18.09 9.20
C PRO A 436 -4.50 -18.03 9.23
N LEU A 437 -5.12 -16.82 9.25
CA LEU A 437 -6.42 -16.52 9.85
C LEU A 437 -7.29 -15.56 9.04
N SER A 438 -6.88 -15.21 7.82
CA SER A 438 -7.71 -14.46 6.89
C SER A 438 -7.96 -15.33 5.67
N TYR A 439 -8.66 -16.43 5.91
CA TYR A 439 -9.99 -16.75 5.38
C TYR A 439 -10.57 -17.89 6.23
#